data_AF-A0A840NJC6-F1
#
_entry.id   AF-A0A840NJC6-F1
#
_cell.length_a   1.000
_cell.length_b   1.000
_cell.length_c   1.000
_cell.angle_alpha   90.00
_cell.angle_beta   90.00
_cell.angle_gamma   90.00
#
_symmetry.space_group_name_H-M   'P 1'
#
loop_
_entity.id
_entity.type
_entity.pdbx_description
1 polymer ?
#
loop_
_entity_poly.entity_id
_entity_poly.type
_entity_poly.pdbx_seq_one_letter_code
_entity_poly.pdbx_strand_id
1 'polypeptide(L)'
;MVPAWPSDVADDHTPAEFSLAVDNSGRCRIRMLGETPPSGGSSLDPGAAVALLEELAETYGLPLDRFNAVRDLFLPEDPSGQFTLWFSFIFAPDGPPAIKVYLNPLVSGRERSGELVAEGLSRLGLTGAYDTIRENALLRGELDQFTFFAVDISDSPQARVKVYLSHHAATAEAAARAAKAVPGVDPQQVIDFCRHTGGDADYFEGRPLISSYAFSGDDTAIPSNYSIYVPIRSYVPDDEVARERVWRALRHQGLDTAIFEQALSAVAPRPLGDGAGLLAHTSLRIGGSHSGVTLYLSSEAYQSPSYPPR
;
A
#
# COMPACT_ATOMS: atom_id res chain seq x y z
N MET A 1 5.52 -1.71 26.16
CA MET A 1 6.85 -2.10 25.65
C MET A 1 7.35 -0.96 24.76
N VAL A 2 8.65 -0.73 24.59
CA VAL A 2 9.14 0.33 23.70
C VAL A 2 9.75 -0.31 22.44
N PRO A 3 9.39 0.13 21.23
CA PRO A 3 9.99 -0.35 19.99
C PRO A 3 11.50 -0.16 19.96
N ALA A 4 12.24 -1.17 19.47
CA ALA A 4 13.69 -1.07 19.29
C ALA A 4 14.08 -0.16 18.11
N TRP A 5 13.14 0.02 17.16
CA TRP A 5 13.27 0.83 15.96
C TRP A 5 11.94 1.54 15.69
N PRO A 6 11.94 2.83 15.31
CA PRO A 6 10.72 3.55 14.98
C PRO A 6 10.24 3.16 13.57
N SER A 7 9.74 1.94 13.42
CA SER A 7 9.13 1.46 12.17
C SER A 7 8.07 2.43 11.66
N ASP A 8 8.04 2.65 10.34
CA ASP A 8 6.96 3.41 9.69
C ASP A 8 5.86 2.48 9.13
N VAL A 9 5.93 1.16 9.38
CA VAL A 9 4.92 0.19 8.96
C VAL A 9 3.59 0.43 9.67
N ALA A 10 3.63 0.79 10.96
CA ALA A 10 2.46 1.08 11.78
C ALA A 10 2.73 2.27 12.71
N ASP A 11 1.68 2.98 13.11
CA ASP A 11 1.79 4.22 13.91
C ASP A 11 2.39 4.00 15.30
N ASP A 12 2.27 2.79 15.88
CA ASP A 12 2.89 2.42 17.15
C ASP A 12 4.30 1.83 17.00
N HIS A 13 4.85 1.92 15.78
CA HIS A 13 6.13 1.36 15.36
C HIS A 13 6.22 -0.17 15.46
N THR A 14 5.09 -0.88 15.45
CA THR A 14 5.12 -2.32 15.19
C THR A 14 5.63 -2.55 13.76
N PRO A 15 6.65 -3.40 13.53
CA PRO A 15 7.22 -3.65 12.20
C PRO A 15 6.34 -4.57 11.33
N ALA A 16 5.03 -4.58 11.57
CA ALA A 16 4.06 -5.38 10.85
C ALA A 16 2.67 -4.71 10.82
N GLU A 17 1.97 -4.86 9.69
CA GLU A 17 0.57 -4.48 9.52
C GLU A 17 -0.17 -5.61 8.78
N PHE A 18 -1.36 -5.97 9.23
CA PHE A 18 -2.16 -7.00 8.58
C PHE A 18 -3.12 -6.40 7.57
N SER A 19 -3.52 -7.16 6.56
CA SER A 19 -4.65 -6.76 5.72
C SER A 19 -5.48 -7.92 5.20
N LEU A 20 -6.78 -7.66 5.04
CA LEU A 20 -7.75 -8.57 4.45
C LEU A 20 -8.21 -8.01 3.11
N ALA A 21 -7.84 -8.64 2.01
CA ALA A 21 -8.28 -8.27 0.68
C ALA A 21 -9.36 -9.22 0.18
N VAL A 22 -10.51 -8.66 -0.22
CA VAL A 22 -11.61 -9.38 -0.86
C VAL A 22 -11.78 -8.83 -2.27
N ASP A 23 -11.89 -9.70 -3.26
CA ASP A 23 -12.23 -9.31 -4.64
C ASP A 23 -13.73 -9.48 -4.92
N ASN A 24 -14.19 -8.95 -6.06
CA ASN A 24 -15.61 -8.99 -6.44
C ASN A 24 -16.13 -10.43 -6.69
N SER A 25 -15.25 -11.43 -6.80
CA SER A 25 -15.65 -12.84 -6.85
C SER A 25 -15.83 -13.46 -5.45
N GLY A 26 -15.58 -12.70 -4.38
CA GLY A 26 -15.60 -13.16 -3.00
C GLY A 26 -14.29 -13.83 -2.57
N ARG A 27 -13.25 -13.83 -3.41
CA ARG A 27 -11.96 -14.44 -3.05
C ARG A 27 -11.28 -13.59 -1.99
N CYS A 28 -10.89 -14.24 -0.91
CA CYS A 28 -10.23 -13.63 0.22
C CYS A 28 -8.73 -13.94 0.24
N ARG A 29 -7.91 -12.93 0.59
CA ARG A 29 -6.47 -13.05 0.81
C ARG A 29 -6.08 -12.28 2.06
N ILE A 30 -5.45 -12.98 2.99
CA ILE A 30 -4.79 -12.37 4.16
C ILE A 30 -3.39 -11.96 3.73
N ARG A 31 -2.92 -10.80 4.19
CA ARG A 31 -1.56 -10.33 3.96
C ARG A 31 -0.95 -9.79 5.24
N MET A 32 0.37 -9.81 5.28
CA MET A 32 1.18 -9.13 6.28
C MET A 32 2.17 -8.25 5.54
N LEU A 33 2.09 -6.94 5.73
CA LEU A 33 3.18 -6.01 5.43
C LEU A 33 4.16 -6.09 6.62
N GLY A 34 5.46 -6.07 6.37
CA GLY A 34 6.43 -6.04 7.44
C GLY A 34 7.81 -5.60 7.00
N GLU A 35 8.61 -5.25 7.98
CA GLU A 35 10.02 -4.89 7.81
C GLU A 35 10.92 -5.80 8.63
N THR A 36 12.21 -5.80 8.30
CA THR A 36 13.25 -6.40 9.14
C THR A 36 13.98 -5.27 9.86
N PRO A 37 13.59 -4.91 11.11
CA PRO A 37 14.25 -3.83 11.83
C PRO A 37 15.75 -4.13 12.00
N PRO A 38 16.61 -3.10 11.99
CA PRO A 38 18.04 -3.28 12.20
C PRO A 38 18.31 -3.89 13.57
N SER A 39 19.26 -4.84 13.62
CA SER A 39 19.72 -5.46 14.86
C SER A 39 20.70 -4.52 15.59
N GLY A 40 20.17 -3.40 16.09
CA GLY A 40 20.92 -2.38 16.82
C GLY A 40 21.48 -1.26 15.94
N GLY A 41 21.05 -0.02 16.20
CA GLY A 41 21.52 1.20 15.52
C GLY A 41 20.40 1.98 14.83
N SER A 42 20.75 3.13 14.26
CA SER A 42 19.86 4.07 13.53
C SER A 42 19.98 3.92 11.99
N SER A 43 20.46 2.77 11.49
CA SER A 43 20.83 2.60 10.08
C SER A 43 19.70 2.03 9.23
N LEU A 44 19.54 2.56 8.02
CA LEU A 44 18.65 2.06 6.97
C LEU A 44 19.28 0.93 6.11
N ASP A 45 20.34 0.30 6.63
CA ASP A 45 21.04 -0.81 5.97
C ASP A 45 20.07 -1.91 5.53
N PRO A 46 19.95 -2.20 4.22
CA PRO A 46 19.04 -3.21 3.71
C PRO A 46 19.57 -4.64 3.87
N GLY A 47 20.78 -4.86 4.40
CA GLY A 47 21.44 -6.17 4.43
C GLY A 47 20.60 -7.31 5.03
N ALA A 48 19.96 -7.07 6.18
CA ALA A 48 19.08 -8.07 6.80
C ALA A 48 17.82 -8.36 5.96
N ALA A 49 17.24 -7.33 5.35
CA ALA A 49 16.08 -7.47 4.48
C ALA A 49 16.46 -8.27 3.22
N VAL A 50 17.57 -7.92 2.58
CA VAL A 50 18.04 -8.63 1.38
C VAL A 50 18.37 -10.10 1.70
N ALA A 51 19.06 -10.38 2.81
CA ALA A 51 19.37 -11.75 3.20
C ALA A 51 18.10 -12.60 3.40
N LEU A 52 17.07 -12.02 4.03
CA LEU A 52 15.77 -12.68 4.17
C LEU A 52 15.12 -12.94 2.80
N LEU A 53 15.15 -11.97 1.87
CA LEU A 53 14.59 -12.16 0.53
C LEU A 53 15.32 -13.28 -0.24
N GLU A 54 16.65 -13.33 -0.16
CA GLU A 54 17.47 -14.35 -0.79
C GLU A 54 17.18 -15.75 -0.20
N GLU A 55 17.06 -15.86 1.13
CA GLU A 55 16.67 -17.11 1.82
C GLU A 55 15.27 -17.59 1.40
N LEU A 56 14.29 -16.68 1.36
CA LEU A 56 12.93 -16.99 0.94
C LEU A 56 12.86 -17.41 -0.53
N ALA A 57 13.63 -16.74 -1.39
CA ALA A 57 13.70 -17.05 -2.81
C ALA A 57 14.34 -18.43 -3.06
N GLU A 58 15.39 -18.78 -2.33
CA GLU A 58 15.97 -20.12 -2.36
C GLU A 58 14.98 -21.18 -1.85
N THR A 59 14.36 -20.93 -0.69
CA THR A 59 13.43 -21.85 -0.03
C THR A 59 12.21 -22.18 -0.90
N TYR A 60 11.68 -21.19 -1.60
CA TYR A 60 10.46 -21.33 -2.41
C TYR A 60 10.71 -21.39 -3.92
N GLY A 61 11.97 -21.36 -4.36
CA GLY A 61 12.34 -21.38 -5.79
C GLY A 61 11.83 -20.18 -6.57
N LEU A 62 11.88 -18.98 -5.98
CA LEU A 62 11.35 -17.75 -6.59
C LEU A 62 12.43 -17.01 -7.39
N PRO A 63 12.08 -16.41 -8.56
CA PRO A 63 13.02 -15.64 -9.33
C PRO A 63 13.28 -14.27 -8.69
N LEU A 64 14.53 -13.82 -8.71
CA LEU A 64 14.93 -12.50 -8.23
C LEU A 64 15.28 -11.52 -9.37
N ASP A 65 15.12 -11.91 -10.63
CA ASP A 65 15.58 -11.13 -11.79
C ASP A 65 15.02 -9.70 -11.79
N ARG A 66 13.71 -9.54 -11.56
CA ARG A 66 13.06 -8.22 -11.52
C ARG A 66 13.54 -7.36 -10.35
N PHE A 67 13.77 -7.97 -9.19
CA PHE A 67 14.31 -7.25 -8.04
C PHE A 67 15.75 -6.83 -8.31
N ASN A 68 16.59 -7.75 -8.79
CA ASN A 68 17.99 -7.50 -9.10
C ASN A 68 18.18 -6.43 -10.18
N ALA A 69 17.28 -6.36 -11.17
CA ALA A 69 17.32 -5.35 -12.23
C ALA A 69 17.21 -3.91 -11.71
N VAL A 70 16.57 -3.70 -10.55
CA VAL A 70 16.34 -2.36 -9.97
C VAL A 70 17.04 -2.17 -8.61
N ARG A 71 17.73 -3.19 -8.12
CA ARG A 71 18.29 -3.22 -6.76
C ARG A 71 19.25 -2.05 -6.49
N ASP A 72 20.15 -1.75 -7.43
CA ASP A 72 21.13 -0.67 -7.32
C ASP A 72 20.50 0.73 -7.28
N LEU A 73 19.31 0.89 -7.86
CA LEU A 73 18.60 2.18 -7.86
C LEU A 73 18.02 2.51 -6.49
N PHE A 74 17.46 1.48 -5.83
CA PHE A 74 16.67 1.66 -4.62
C PHE A 74 17.40 1.26 -3.34
N LEU A 75 18.55 0.59 -3.43
CA LEU A 75 19.41 0.22 -2.29
C LEU A 75 20.82 0.84 -2.46
N PRO A 76 20.95 2.17 -2.41
CA PRO A 76 22.24 2.84 -2.51
C PRO A 76 23.10 2.61 -1.25
N GLU A 77 24.39 2.94 -1.31
CA GLU A 77 25.33 2.81 -0.18
C GLU A 77 24.96 3.70 1.02
N ASP A 78 24.40 4.90 0.75
CA ASP A 78 23.98 5.87 1.78
C ASP A 78 22.47 6.17 1.63
N PRO A 79 21.60 5.26 2.09
CA PRO A 79 20.15 5.44 1.97
C PRO A 79 19.62 6.48 2.95
N SER A 80 18.64 7.26 2.49
CA SER A 80 17.91 8.24 3.28
C SER A 80 16.41 7.95 3.32
N GLY A 81 15.67 8.65 4.18
CA GLY A 81 14.21 8.51 4.30
C GLY A 81 13.79 7.60 5.46
N GLN A 82 12.65 6.94 5.33
CA GLN A 82 12.03 6.18 6.43
C GLN A 82 12.31 4.67 6.37
N PHE A 83 12.51 4.12 5.17
CA PHE A 83 12.78 2.70 4.95
C PHE A 83 13.56 2.51 3.64
N THR A 84 14.09 1.30 3.43
CA THR A 84 14.71 0.87 2.16
C THR A 84 13.93 -0.25 1.50
N LEU A 85 13.67 -1.34 2.24
CA LEU A 85 12.97 -2.52 1.75
C LEU A 85 11.99 -3.05 2.79
N TRP A 86 10.72 -3.13 2.39
CA TRP A 86 9.66 -3.84 3.14
C TRP A 86 9.13 -5.03 2.34
N PHE A 87 8.48 -5.95 3.05
CA PHE A 87 7.86 -7.15 2.50
C PHE A 87 6.35 -7.09 2.61
N SER A 88 5.63 -7.61 1.62
CA SER A 88 4.29 -8.14 1.83
C SER A 88 4.26 -9.62 1.54
N PHE A 89 3.82 -10.37 2.53
CA PHE A 89 3.47 -11.78 2.43
C PHE A 89 1.98 -11.89 2.14
N ILE A 90 1.62 -12.65 1.12
CA ILE A 90 0.24 -12.84 0.68
C ILE A 90 -0.11 -14.30 0.83
N PHE A 91 -1.00 -14.59 1.76
CA PHE A 91 -1.35 -15.96 2.13
C PHE A 91 -2.57 -16.43 1.33
N ALA A 92 -2.43 -17.60 0.71
CA ALA A 92 -3.52 -18.40 0.19
C ALA A 92 -3.82 -19.55 1.16
N PRO A 93 -5.03 -20.17 1.10
CA PRO A 93 -5.34 -21.34 1.94
C PRO A 93 -4.34 -22.49 1.78
N ASP A 94 -3.82 -22.66 0.56
CA ASP A 94 -2.90 -23.72 0.20
C ASP A 94 -1.65 -23.14 -0.46
N GLY A 95 -0.48 -23.73 -0.16
CA GLY A 95 0.80 -23.41 -0.79
C GLY A 95 1.64 -22.36 -0.04
N PRO A 96 2.85 -22.06 -0.55
CA PRO A 96 3.72 -21.04 0.03
C PRO A 96 3.11 -19.64 -0.12
N PRO A 97 3.47 -18.69 0.77
CA PRO A 97 3.05 -17.31 0.61
C PRO A 97 3.63 -16.72 -0.67
N ALA A 98 2.83 -15.95 -1.41
CA ALA A 98 3.38 -15.09 -2.45
C ALA A 98 4.07 -13.89 -1.80
N ILE A 99 5.23 -13.51 -2.33
CA ILE A 99 6.07 -12.45 -1.77
C ILE A 99 6.07 -11.24 -2.71
N LYS A 100 5.97 -10.06 -2.12
CA LYS A 100 6.17 -8.77 -2.77
C LYS A 100 7.15 -7.97 -1.95
N VAL A 101 8.03 -7.23 -2.62
CA VAL A 101 8.89 -6.23 -1.98
C VAL A 101 8.39 -4.83 -2.27
N TYR A 102 8.57 -3.91 -1.32
CA TYR A 102 8.34 -2.48 -1.47
C TYR A 102 9.68 -1.77 -1.28
N LEU A 103 10.03 -0.94 -2.24
CA LEU A 103 11.23 -0.14 -2.29
C LEU A 103 10.85 1.32 -2.11
N ASN A 104 11.70 2.10 -1.46
CA ASN A 104 11.48 3.52 -1.19
C ASN A 104 11.95 4.39 -2.37
N PRO A 105 11.04 5.07 -3.11
CA PRO A 105 11.43 5.98 -4.19
C PRO A 105 12.20 7.22 -3.69
N LEU A 106 12.06 7.56 -2.41
CA LEU A 106 12.71 8.71 -1.78
C LEU A 106 14.08 8.36 -1.18
N VAL A 107 14.59 7.15 -1.41
CA VAL A 107 15.84 6.65 -0.77
C VAL A 107 17.06 7.51 -1.06
N SER A 108 17.09 8.18 -2.21
CA SER A 108 18.15 9.13 -2.62
C SER A 108 17.68 10.59 -2.57
N GLY A 109 16.69 10.88 -1.72
CA GLY A 109 16.07 12.19 -1.63
C GLY A 109 14.94 12.40 -2.63
N ARG A 110 14.09 13.38 -2.31
CA ARG A 110 12.84 13.64 -3.03
C ARG A 110 13.04 14.07 -4.49
N GLU A 111 14.05 14.90 -4.74
CA GLU A 111 14.34 15.45 -6.07
C GLU A 111 14.67 14.34 -7.08
N ARG A 112 15.29 13.25 -6.63
CA ARG A 112 15.68 12.11 -7.48
C ARG A 112 14.60 11.05 -7.64
N SER A 113 13.50 11.14 -6.90
CA SER A 113 12.48 10.08 -6.85
C SER A 113 11.84 9.80 -8.21
N GLY A 114 11.56 10.85 -9.00
CA GLY A 114 11.02 10.71 -10.34
C GLY A 114 11.98 9.99 -11.29
N GLU A 115 13.27 10.31 -11.22
CA GLU A 115 14.32 9.68 -12.02
C GLU A 115 14.46 8.19 -11.67
N LEU A 116 14.50 7.85 -10.37
CA LEU A 116 14.60 6.46 -9.92
C LEU A 116 13.39 5.62 -10.35
N VAL A 117 12.18 6.17 -10.26
CA VAL A 117 10.96 5.47 -10.69
C VAL A 117 10.95 5.30 -12.21
N ALA A 118 11.30 6.33 -12.97
CA ALA A 118 11.34 6.25 -14.44
C ALA A 118 12.35 5.19 -14.91
N GLU A 119 13.56 5.20 -14.36
CA GLU A 119 14.60 4.22 -14.68
C GLU A 119 14.20 2.81 -14.22
N GLY A 120 13.65 2.66 -13.01
CA GLY A 120 13.17 1.37 -12.51
C GLY A 120 12.07 0.76 -13.37
N LEU A 121 11.12 1.57 -13.85
CA LEU A 121 10.10 1.13 -14.80
C LEU A 121 10.73 0.73 -16.15
N SER A 122 11.64 1.56 -16.68
CA SER A 122 12.35 1.30 -17.94
C SER A 122 13.10 -0.03 -17.94
N ARG A 123 13.88 -0.30 -16.88
CA ARG A 123 14.63 -1.56 -16.71
C ARG A 123 13.74 -2.80 -16.65
N LEU A 124 12.47 -2.62 -16.25
CA LEU A 124 11.47 -3.68 -16.19
C LEU A 124 10.57 -3.73 -17.44
N GLY A 125 10.94 -3.02 -18.52
CA GLY A 125 10.23 -3.02 -19.80
C GLY A 125 8.99 -2.11 -19.85
N LEU A 126 8.73 -1.35 -18.79
CA LEU A 126 7.55 -0.48 -18.62
C LEU A 126 7.82 0.94 -19.14
N THR A 127 8.30 1.02 -20.39
CA THR A 127 8.89 2.24 -20.97
C THR A 127 7.94 3.44 -21.08
N GLY A 128 6.61 3.24 -21.16
CA GLY A 128 5.64 4.33 -21.17
C GLY A 128 4.92 4.55 -19.84
N ALA A 129 5.18 3.72 -18.83
CA ALA A 129 4.42 3.73 -17.58
C ALA A 129 4.64 5.00 -16.77
N TYR A 130 5.88 5.53 -16.77
CA TYR A 130 6.20 6.76 -16.05
C TYR A 130 5.42 7.96 -16.60
N ASP A 131 5.35 8.11 -17.92
CA ASP A 131 4.60 9.19 -18.55
C ASP A 131 3.10 9.11 -18.25
N THR A 132 2.52 7.90 -18.35
CA THR A 132 1.13 7.67 -17.96
C THR A 132 0.86 8.11 -16.52
N ILE A 133 1.73 7.76 -15.58
CA ILE A 133 1.61 8.16 -14.17
C ILE A 133 1.75 9.69 -14.04
N ARG A 134 2.77 10.27 -14.66
CA ARG A 134 3.05 11.71 -14.61
C ARG A 134 1.86 12.53 -15.10
N GLU A 135 1.25 12.14 -16.20
CA GLU A 135 0.14 12.86 -16.84
C GLU A 135 -1.18 12.77 -16.08
N ASN A 136 -1.35 11.75 -15.22
CA ASN A 136 -2.60 11.52 -14.49
C ASN A 136 -2.50 11.83 -13.00
N ALA A 137 -1.33 11.68 -12.39
CA ALA A 137 -1.15 11.63 -10.93
C ALA A 137 -0.20 12.68 -10.36
N LEU A 138 0.77 13.17 -11.14
CA LEU A 138 1.79 14.15 -10.69
C LEU A 138 1.45 15.56 -11.19
N LEU A 139 0.25 16.03 -10.85
CA LEU A 139 -0.31 17.27 -11.41
C LEU A 139 -0.29 18.45 -10.44
N ARG A 140 0.04 18.20 -9.16
CA ARG A 140 -0.07 19.20 -8.08
C ARG A 140 1.27 19.50 -7.42
N GLY A 141 2.37 19.33 -8.18
CA GLY A 141 3.73 19.61 -7.72
C GLY A 141 4.04 18.85 -6.43
N GLU A 142 4.46 19.58 -5.40
CA GLU A 142 4.90 19.00 -4.13
C GLU A 142 3.80 18.27 -3.32
N LEU A 143 2.53 18.37 -3.74
CA LEU A 143 1.43 17.65 -3.09
C LEU A 143 1.28 16.20 -3.60
N ASP A 144 1.87 15.87 -4.75
CA ASP A 144 1.90 14.52 -5.29
C ASP A 144 3.33 13.95 -5.14
N GLN A 145 3.47 12.85 -4.39
CA GLN A 145 4.78 12.30 -4.03
C GLN A 145 4.81 10.79 -4.24
N PHE A 146 5.91 10.27 -4.80
CA PHE A 146 6.13 8.82 -4.84
C PHE A 146 6.35 8.27 -3.43
N THR A 147 5.69 7.16 -3.11
CA THR A 147 5.72 6.55 -1.76
C THR A 147 6.32 5.15 -1.79
N PHE A 148 5.93 4.33 -2.76
CA PHE A 148 6.42 2.96 -2.89
C PHE A 148 6.63 2.58 -4.35
N PHE A 149 7.71 1.84 -4.61
CA PHE A 149 7.92 1.06 -5.83
C PHE A 149 7.91 -0.42 -5.45
N ALA A 150 6.93 -1.18 -5.89
CA ALA A 150 6.76 -2.56 -5.45
C ALA A 150 6.86 -3.57 -6.60
N VAL A 151 7.48 -4.71 -6.31
CA VAL A 151 7.72 -5.80 -7.26
C VAL A 151 7.20 -7.10 -6.65
N ASP A 152 6.30 -7.78 -7.36
CA ASP A 152 5.91 -9.16 -7.04
C ASP A 152 7.12 -10.09 -7.36
N ILE A 153 7.54 -10.90 -6.38
CA ILE A 153 8.64 -11.87 -6.52
C ILE A 153 8.05 -13.19 -7.02
N SER A 154 7.89 -13.28 -8.34
CA SER A 154 7.26 -14.42 -9.03
C SER A 154 7.55 -14.39 -10.53
N ASP A 155 7.58 -15.57 -11.16
CA ASP A 155 7.63 -15.80 -12.61
C ASP A 155 6.24 -15.82 -13.27
N SER A 156 5.18 -15.72 -12.47
CA SER A 156 3.81 -15.72 -12.96
C SER A 156 3.58 -14.60 -13.97
N PRO A 157 2.85 -14.82 -15.07
CA PRO A 157 2.46 -13.75 -15.99
C PRO A 157 1.59 -12.67 -15.31
N GLN A 158 1.04 -12.98 -14.12
CA GLN A 158 0.27 -12.04 -13.30
C GLN A 158 1.15 -11.27 -12.29
N ALA A 159 2.48 -11.49 -12.27
CA ALA A 159 3.39 -10.79 -11.39
C ALA A 159 3.46 -9.31 -11.77
N ARG A 160 3.17 -8.43 -10.81
CA ARG A 160 3.05 -6.98 -11.06
C ARG A 160 4.27 -6.19 -10.63
N VAL A 161 4.49 -5.08 -11.32
CA VAL A 161 5.13 -3.90 -10.75
C VAL A 161 4.04 -2.93 -10.35
N LYS A 162 4.18 -2.32 -9.17
CA LYS A 162 3.26 -1.31 -8.67
C LYS A 162 3.99 -0.04 -8.27
N VAL A 163 3.45 1.11 -8.66
CA VAL A 163 3.95 2.42 -8.23
C VAL A 163 2.87 3.12 -7.41
N TYR A 164 3.25 3.65 -6.27
CA TYR A 164 2.35 4.27 -5.30
C TYR A 164 2.68 5.75 -5.13
N LEU A 165 1.63 6.56 -4.98
CA LEU A 165 1.77 8.00 -4.79
C LEU A 165 0.90 8.49 -3.63
N SER A 166 1.49 9.27 -2.75
CA SER A 166 0.79 10.06 -1.74
C SER A 166 0.26 11.36 -2.37
N HIS A 167 -0.97 11.68 -2.04
CA HIS A 167 -1.76 12.80 -2.54
C HIS A 167 -2.13 13.70 -1.35
N HIS A 168 -1.21 14.58 -0.96
CA HIS A 168 -1.39 15.48 0.19
C HIS A 168 -2.47 16.53 -0.08
N ALA A 169 -3.29 16.82 0.95
CA ALA A 169 -4.38 17.81 0.88
C ALA A 169 -5.26 17.63 -0.38
N ALA A 170 -5.56 16.39 -0.75
CA ALA A 170 -6.30 16.07 -1.96
C ALA A 170 -7.81 16.08 -1.73
N THR A 171 -8.57 16.48 -2.75
CA THR A 171 -10.01 16.18 -2.79
C THR A 171 -10.25 14.79 -3.39
N ALA A 172 -11.46 14.27 -3.19
CA ALA A 172 -11.89 13.03 -3.82
C ALA A 172 -11.82 13.10 -5.36
N GLU A 173 -12.12 14.26 -5.95
CA GLU A 173 -12.06 14.51 -7.39
C GLU A 173 -10.62 14.52 -7.92
N ALA A 174 -9.68 15.04 -7.13
CA ALA A 174 -8.26 14.99 -7.47
C ALA A 174 -7.76 13.53 -7.52
N ALA A 175 -8.12 12.72 -6.53
CA ALA A 175 -7.82 11.28 -6.52
C ALA A 175 -8.53 10.52 -7.65
N ALA A 176 -9.75 10.91 -8.00
CA ALA A 176 -10.50 10.28 -9.11
C ALA A 176 -9.91 10.61 -10.48
N ARG A 177 -9.28 11.77 -10.66
CA ARG A 177 -8.53 12.10 -11.88
C ARG A 177 -7.38 11.12 -12.10
N ALA A 178 -6.63 10.79 -11.06
CA ALA A 178 -5.51 9.84 -11.13
C ALA A 178 -5.94 8.45 -11.63
N ALA A 179 -7.19 8.05 -11.36
CA ALA A 179 -7.75 6.78 -11.82
C ALA A 179 -7.94 6.69 -13.35
N LYS A 180 -7.99 7.83 -14.07
CA LYS A 180 -8.20 7.87 -15.52
C LYS A 180 -7.06 7.25 -16.34
N ALA A 181 -5.91 7.02 -15.71
CA ALA A 181 -4.81 6.27 -16.32
C ALA A 181 -5.19 4.83 -16.69
N VAL A 182 -6.22 4.26 -16.06
CA VAL A 182 -6.69 2.89 -16.33
C VAL A 182 -7.96 2.95 -17.19
N PRO A 183 -7.92 2.46 -18.44
CA PRO A 183 -9.08 2.44 -19.31
C PRO A 183 -10.27 1.68 -18.70
N GLY A 184 -11.48 2.22 -18.89
CA GLY A 184 -12.73 1.59 -18.43
C GLY A 184 -13.01 1.72 -16.93
N VAL A 185 -12.10 2.31 -16.15
CA VAL A 185 -12.39 2.68 -14.76
C VAL A 185 -13.34 3.88 -14.74
N ASP A 186 -14.41 3.76 -13.94
CA ASP A 186 -15.30 4.87 -13.63
C ASP A 186 -14.75 5.70 -12.45
N PRO A 187 -14.33 6.96 -12.67
CA PRO A 187 -13.82 7.82 -11.61
C PRO A 187 -14.84 8.07 -10.49
N GLN A 188 -16.15 7.95 -10.75
CA GLN A 188 -17.17 8.16 -9.73
C GLN A 188 -17.06 7.15 -8.59
N GLN A 189 -16.62 5.91 -8.88
CA GLN A 189 -16.39 4.90 -7.84
C GLN A 189 -15.31 5.34 -6.84
N VAL A 190 -14.27 6.05 -7.31
CA VAL A 190 -13.21 6.60 -6.45
C VAL A 190 -13.77 7.73 -5.60
N ILE A 191 -14.55 8.64 -6.19
CA ILE A 191 -15.18 9.76 -5.47
C ILE A 191 -16.07 9.23 -4.36
N ASP A 192 -16.97 8.30 -4.70
CA ASP A 192 -17.91 7.73 -3.74
C ASP A 192 -17.17 6.99 -2.64
N PHE A 193 -16.15 6.19 -2.97
CA PHE A 193 -15.37 5.48 -1.96
C PHE A 193 -14.65 6.44 -0.99
N CYS A 194 -14.01 7.50 -1.51
CA CYS A 194 -13.38 8.53 -0.69
C CYS A 194 -14.39 9.24 0.21
N ARG A 195 -15.57 9.64 -0.30
CA ARG A 195 -16.60 10.32 0.50
C ARG A 195 -17.21 9.41 1.57
N HIS A 196 -17.46 8.14 1.25
CA HIS A 196 -17.99 7.18 2.22
C HIS A 196 -17.04 6.93 3.39
N THR A 197 -15.74 6.96 3.15
CA THR A 197 -14.70 6.62 4.14
C THR A 197 -14.11 7.84 4.85
N GLY A 198 -13.92 8.95 4.12
CA GLY A 198 -13.42 10.23 4.63
C GLY A 198 -14.45 11.07 5.38
N GLY A 199 -15.74 10.75 5.29
CA GLY A 199 -16.80 11.51 5.95
C GLY A 199 -17.03 12.86 5.27
N ASP A 200 -17.15 13.91 6.07
CA ASP A 200 -17.42 15.28 5.60
C ASP A 200 -16.17 16.04 5.15
N ALA A 201 -15.04 15.34 4.94
CA ALA A 201 -13.79 15.95 4.50
C ALA A 201 -13.89 16.40 3.03
N ASP A 202 -13.86 17.72 2.81
CA ASP A 202 -13.70 18.29 1.47
C ASP A 202 -12.27 18.05 0.94
N TYR A 203 -11.30 18.14 1.83
CA TYR A 203 -9.88 17.88 1.59
C TYR A 203 -9.33 16.88 2.61
N PHE A 204 -8.50 15.96 2.14
CA PHE A 204 -7.77 15.01 2.95
C PHE A 204 -6.48 15.67 3.48
N GLU A 205 -6.63 16.59 4.43
CA GLU A 205 -5.55 17.42 5.01
C GLU A 205 -4.74 16.72 6.12
N GLY A 206 -5.27 15.64 6.70
CA GLY A 206 -4.55 14.79 7.65
C GLY A 206 -3.58 13.86 6.93
N ARG A 207 -3.66 12.56 7.21
CA ARG A 207 -2.88 11.55 6.46
C ARG A 207 -3.32 11.55 4.98
N PRO A 208 -2.39 11.56 4.02
CA PRO A 208 -2.72 11.75 2.61
C PRO A 208 -3.48 10.55 2.05
N LEU A 209 -4.34 10.78 1.05
CA LEU A 209 -4.78 9.70 0.18
C LEU A 209 -3.56 9.08 -0.50
N ILE A 210 -3.56 7.77 -0.73
CA ILE A 210 -2.50 7.11 -1.50
C ILE A 210 -3.14 6.44 -2.70
N SER A 211 -2.60 6.62 -3.90
CA SER A 211 -2.99 5.83 -5.07
C SER A 211 -1.92 4.80 -5.43
N SER A 212 -2.30 3.78 -6.19
CA SER A 212 -1.33 2.88 -6.82
C SER A 212 -1.74 2.48 -8.22
N TYR A 213 -0.75 2.39 -9.11
CA TYR A 213 -0.86 1.82 -10.45
C TYR A 213 -0.21 0.45 -10.47
N ALA A 214 -0.85 -0.55 -11.08
CA ALA A 214 -0.27 -1.88 -11.27
C ALA A 214 -0.12 -2.19 -12.75
N PHE A 215 1.02 -2.77 -13.11
CA PHE A 215 1.39 -3.21 -14.46
C PHE A 215 1.73 -4.69 -14.41
N SER A 216 1.17 -5.48 -15.32
CA SER A 216 1.30 -6.95 -15.39
C SER A 216 1.26 -7.46 -16.82
N GLY A 217 1.68 -8.72 -17.04
CA GLY A 217 1.60 -9.34 -18.36
C GLY A 217 2.33 -8.52 -19.42
N ASP A 218 1.62 -8.17 -20.50
CA ASP A 218 2.15 -7.43 -21.64
C ASP A 218 2.01 -5.90 -21.50
N ASP A 219 1.65 -5.40 -20.30
CA ASP A 219 1.57 -3.96 -20.05
C ASP A 219 2.95 -3.31 -20.26
N THR A 220 3.00 -2.25 -21.06
CA THR A 220 4.23 -1.46 -21.29
C THR A 220 4.10 0.00 -20.90
N ALA A 221 2.88 0.53 -20.90
CA ALA A 221 2.59 1.94 -20.63
C ALA A 221 1.31 2.17 -19.84
N ILE A 222 0.28 1.35 -20.09
CA ILE A 222 -1.05 1.53 -19.50
C ILE A 222 -1.19 0.55 -18.33
N PRO A 223 -1.52 1.02 -17.12
CA PRO A 223 -1.74 0.13 -15.99
C PRO A 223 -3.04 -0.67 -16.15
N SER A 224 -3.01 -1.94 -15.76
CA SER A 224 -4.19 -2.82 -15.71
C SER A 224 -5.11 -2.52 -14.53
N ASN A 225 -4.56 -1.92 -13.47
CA ASN A 225 -5.27 -1.68 -12.22
C ASN A 225 -4.90 -0.35 -11.56
N TYR A 226 -5.91 0.31 -11.03
CA TYR A 226 -5.78 1.45 -10.12
C TYR A 226 -6.24 1.04 -8.73
N SER A 227 -5.66 1.62 -7.69
CA SER A 227 -6.20 1.48 -6.34
C SER A 227 -6.09 2.81 -5.61
N ILE A 228 -7.10 3.15 -4.82
CA ILE A 228 -7.12 4.28 -3.91
C ILE A 228 -7.14 3.76 -2.48
N TYR A 229 -6.30 4.32 -1.63
CA TYR A 229 -6.12 3.96 -0.22
C TYR A 229 -6.47 5.18 0.60
N VAL A 230 -7.42 5.02 1.51
CA VAL A 230 -7.88 6.05 2.43
C VAL A 230 -7.34 5.70 3.81
N PRO A 231 -6.48 6.54 4.42
CA PRO A 231 -6.02 6.33 5.80
C PRO A 231 -7.12 6.75 6.78
N ILE A 232 -8.17 5.93 6.84
CA ILE A 232 -9.43 6.24 7.53
C ILE A 232 -9.23 6.63 9.00
N ARG A 233 -8.20 6.09 9.66
CA ARG A 233 -7.81 6.45 11.03
C ARG A 233 -7.58 7.94 11.27
N SER A 234 -7.25 8.70 10.21
CA SER A 234 -7.02 10.14 10.31
C SER A 234 -8.32 10.98 10.20
N TYR A 235 -9.46 10.34 9.92
CA TYR A 235 -10.70 11.02 9.56
C TYR A 235 -11.90 10.57 10.41
N VAL A 236 -11.63 9.87 11.52
CA VAL A 236 -12.62 9.30 12.43
C VAL A 236 -12.20 9.53 13.88
N PRO A 237 -13.16 9.65 14.81
CA PRO A 237 -12.86 9.75 16.24
C PRO A 237 -12.39 8.42 16.84
N ASP A 238 -12.88 7.29 16.34
CA ASP A 238 -12.66 5.95 16.84
C ASP A 238 -12.88 4.89 15.74
N ASP A 239 -12.52 3.65 16.03
CA ASP A 239 -12.66 2.52 15.09
C ASP A 239 -14.11 2.04 14.94
N GLU A 240 -15.04 2.43 15.83
CA GLU A 240 -16.47 2.14 15.67
C GLU A 240 -17.05 2.95 14.51
N VAL A 241 -16.77 4.25 14.46
CA VAL A 241 -17.10 5.11 13.32
C VAL A 241 -16.36 4.68 12.06
N ALA A 242 -15.08 4.27 12.18
CA ALA A 242 -14.32 3.74 11.04
C ALA A 242 -15.02 2.52 10.42
N ARG A 243 -15.40 1.54 11.25
CA ARG A 243 -16.13 0.33 10.81
C ARG A 243 -17.43 0.70 10.10
N GLU A 244 -18.25 1.58 10.67
CA GLU A 244 -19.53 1.98 10.07
C GLU A 244 -19.37 2.58 8.68
N ARG A 245 -18.39 3.48 8.52
CA ARG A 245 -18.07 4.12 7.24
C ARG A 245 -17.57 3.12 6.21
N VAL A 246 -16.66 2.23 6.61
CA VAL A 246 -16.17 1.16 5.74
C VAL A 246 -17.31 0.24 5.33
N TRP A 247 -18.24 -0.11 6.23
CA TRP A 247 -19.32 -1.04 5.92
C TRP A 247 -20.29 -0.42 4.93
N ARG A 248 -20.55 0.88 5.05
CA ARG A 248 -21.32 1.62 4.06
C ARG A 248 -20.63 1.60 2.69
N ALA A 249 -19.31 1.80 2.65
CA ALA A 249 -18.54 1.69 1.40
C ALA A 249 -18.58 0.27 0.81
N LEU A 250 -18.41 -0.77 1.63
CA LEU A 250 -18.47 -2.18 1.21
C LEU A 250 -19.84 -2.56 0.63
N ARG A 251 -20.93 -2.16 1.28
CA ARG A 251 -22.30 -2.40 0.79
C ARG A 251 -22.56 -1.66 -0.53
N HIS A 252 -22.02 -0.46 -0.70
CA HIS A 252 -22.09 0.27 -1.97
C HIS A 252 -21.34 -0.46 -3.09
N GLN A 253 -20.29 -1.22 -2.75
CA GLN A 253 -19.56 -2.09 -3.68
C GLN A 253 -20.20 -3.49 -3.85
N GLY A 254 -21.35 -3.75 -3.19
CA GLY A 254 -22.03 -5.05 -3.24
C GLY A 254 -21.29 -6.17 -2.49
N LEU A 255 -20.35 -5.84 -1.60
CA LEU A 255 -19.58 -6.83 -0.84
C LEU A 255 -20.26 -7.16 0.49
N ASP A 256 -20.21 -8.44 0.87
CA ASP A 256 -20.64 -8.90 2.20
C ASP A 256 -19.65 -8.43 3.26
N THR A 257 -20.17 -7.84 4.33
CA THR A 257 -19.40 -7.32 5.45
C THR A 257 -19.01 -8.39 6.46
N ALA A 258 -19.63 -9.57 6.44
CA ALA A 258 -19.44 -10.60 7.47
C ALA A 258 -17.98 -11.05 7.62
N ILE A 259 -17.27 -11.26 6.49
CA ILE A 259 -15.85 -11.67 6.52
C ILE A 259 -14.95 -10.57 7.07
N PHE A 260 -15.28 -9.30 6.79
CA PHE A 260 -14.55 -8.16 7.31
C PHE A 260 -14.77 -7.96 8.80
N GLU A 261 -16.00 -8.22 9.29
CA GLU A 261 -16.32 -8.19 10.73
C GLU A 261 -15.55 -9.26 11.50
N GLN A 262 -15.46 -10.47 10.94
CA GLN A 262 -14.68 -11.56 11.51
C GLN A 262 -13.19 -11.20 11.60
N ALA A 263 -12.61 -10.64 10.53
CA ALA A 263 -11.21 -10.23 10.54
C ALA A 263 -10.94 -9.10 11.53
N LEU A 264 -11.80 -8.09 11.61
CA LEU A 264 -11.68 -7.02 12.59
C LEU A 264 -11.75 -7.56 14.02
N SER A 265 -12.73 -8.43 14.31
CA SER A 265 -12.90 -9.05 15.62
C SER A 265 -11.73 -9.96 16.01
N ALA A 266 -11.05 -10.56 15.04
CA ALA A 266 -9.90 -11.43 15.28
C ALA A 266 -8.64 -10.67 15.68
N VAL A 267 -8.51 -9.40 15.28
CA VAL A 267 -7.32 -8.57 15.55
C VAL A 267 -7.58 -7.55 16.66
N ALA A 268 -8.82 -7.11 16.87
CA ALA A 268 -9.17 -6.10 17.87
C ALA A 268 -8.82 -6.54 19.31
N PRO A 269 -7.85 -5.89 19.98
CA PRO A 269 -7.52 -6.21 21.37
C PRO A 269 -8.45 -5.51 22.38
N ARG A 270 -9.31 -4.61 21.90
CA ARG A 270 -10.11 -3.65 22.67
C ARG A 270 -11.47 -3.38 22.02
N PRO A 271 -12.45 -2.82 22.75
CA PRO A 271 -13.63 -2.20 22.15
C PRO A 271 -13.25 -1.14 21.10
N LEU A 272 -14.02 -1.09 20.01
CA LEU A 272 -13.73 -0.20 18.88
C LEU A 272 -13.91 1.29 19.22
N GLY A 273 -14.82 1.62 20.15
CA GLY A 273 -15.06 2.99 20.62
C GLY A 273 -13.97 3.56 21.54
N ASP A 274 -12.99 2.75 21.96
CA ASP A 274 -11.96 3.16 22.93
C ASP A 274 -10.76 3.89 22.27
N GLY A 275 -10.77 4.05 20.95
CA GLY A 275 -9.69 4.71 20.19
C GLY A 275 -9.79 4.47 18.69
N ALA A 276 -8.96 5.19 17.92
CA ALA A 276 -8.87 5.07 16.46
C ALA A 276 -7.53 4.46 16.04
N GLY A 277 -7.50 3.78 14.89
CA GLY A 277 -6.26 3.36 14.24
C GLY A 277 -6.03 1.87 14.20
N LEU A 278 -6.92 1.06 14.78
CA LEU A 278 -7.00 -0.37 14.49
C LEU A 278 -7.30 -0.57 13.00
N LEU A 279 -8.31 0.12 12.46
CA LEU A 279 -8.57 0.22 11.02
C LEU A 279 -7.68 1.31 10.43
N ALA A 280 -6.43 0.95 10.14
CA ALA A 280 -5.42 1.92 9.72
C ALA A 280 -5.73 2.52 8.35
N HIS A 281 -6.09 1.67 7.38
CA HIS A 281 -6.47 2.07 6.03
C HIS A 281 -7.62 1.22 5.50
N THR A 282 -8.30 1.73 4.48
CA THR A 282 -9.13 0.93 3.58
C THR A 282 -8.82 1.30 2.15
N SER A 283 -8.80 0.33 1.24
CA SER A 283 -8.50 0.60 -0.17
C SER A 283 -9.51 -0.01 -1.11
N LEU A 284 -9.87 0.73 -2.16
CA LEU A 284 -10.63 0.25 -3.30
C LEU A 284 -9.67 -0.01 -4.47
N ARG A 285 -9.74 -1.21 -5.03
CA ARG A 285 -9.02 -1.62 -6.24
C ARG A 285 -10.01 -1.70 -7.39
N ILE A 286 -9.68 -1.10 -8.52
CA ILE A 286 -10.53 -1.02 -9.72
C ILE A 286 -9.71 -1.24 -10.99
N GLY A 287 -10.36 -1.73 -12.03
CA GLY A 287 -9.73 -2.20 -13.26
C GLY A 287 -9.43 -3.71 -13.23
N GLY A 288 -9.10 -4.27 -14.39
CA GLY A 288 -8.69 -5.66 -14.53
C GLY A 288 -9.61 -6.70 -13.86
N SER A 289 -9.04 -7.86 -13.54
CA SER A 289 -9.74 -9.02 -12.93
C SER A 289 -9.78 -9.00 -11.40
N HIS A 290 -9.06 -8.07 -10.75
CA HIS A 290 -8.81 -8.09 -9.30
C HIS A 290 -9.44 -6.92 -8.53
N SER A 291 -10.52 -6.35 -9.06
CA SER A 291 -11.31 -5.31 -8.39
C SER A 291 -11.87 -5.78 -7.04
N GLY A 292 -11.98 -4.87 -6.08
CA GLY A 292 -12.54 -5.14 -4.75
C GLY A 292 -11.89 -4.30 -3.65
N VAL A 293 -12.13 -4.66 -2.39
CA VAL A 293 -11.75 -3.84 -1.23
C VAL A 293 -10.71 -4.54 -0.37
N THR A 294 -9.88 -3.77 0.34
CA THR A 294 -8.93 -4.27 1.34
C THR A 294 -9.04 -3.45 2.62
N LEU A 295 -9.08 -4.11 3.77
CA LEU A 295 -8.90 -3.49 5.08
C LEU A 295 -7.48 -3.71 5.55
N TYR A 296 -6.89 -2.68 6.15
CA TYR A 296 -5.58 -2.72 6.76
C TYR A 296 -5.76 -2.56 8.26
N LEU A 297 -5.21 -3.49 9.02
CA LEU A 297 -5.45 -3.72 10.44
C LEU A 297 -4.12 -3.60 11.18
N SER A 298 -4.03 -2.62 12.07
CA SER A 298 -2.89 -2.46 12.98
C SER A 298 -2.86 -3.62 13.98
N SER A 299 -1.67 -4.05 14.37
CA SER A 299 -1.48 -5.03 15.45
C SER A 299 -1.57 -4.43 16.85
N GLU A 300 -1.40 -3.10 16.99
CA GLU A 300 -1.35 -2.38 18.28
C GLU A 300 -0.42 -3.04 19.33
N ALA A 301 0.73 -3.56 18.90
CA ALA A 301 1.59 -4.39 19.77
C ALA A 301 2.30 -3.57 20.86
N TYR A 302 2.54 -2.29 20.61
CA TYR A 302 3.19 -1.38 21.56
C TYR A 302 2.21 -0.43 22.22
N GLN A 303 1.26 0.10 21.46
CA GLN A 303 0.30 1.08 21.92
C GLN A 303 -0.98 1.06 21.07
N SER A 304 -2.14 1.08 21.72
CA SER A 304 -3.39 1.48 21.08
C SER A 304 -3.33 2.99 20.79
N PRO A 305 -3.55 3.46 19.56
CA PRO A 305 -3.41 4.88 19.26
C PRO A 305 -4.47 5.68 20.05
N SER A 306 -4.01 6.70 20.77
CA SER A 306 -4.87 7.60 21.53
C SER A 306 -5.33 8.77 20.67
N TYR A 307 -6.59 9.19 20.78
CA TYR A 307 -7.09 10.37 20.09
C TYR A 307 -6.60 11.69 20.75
N PRO A 308 -6.27 12.74 19.97
CA PRO A 308 -6.16 12.74 18.51
C PRO A 308 -4.90 11.96 18.05
N PRO A 309 -4.97 11.25 16.92
CA PRO A 309 -3.80 10.56 16.37
C PRO A 309 -2.69 11.59 16.10
N ARG A 310 -1.45 11.22 16.42
CA ARG A 310 -0.27 12.02 16.06
C ARG A 310 -0.03 12.03 14.56
#